data_AF-A0AAV6X5A3-F1
#
_entry.id   AF-A0AAV6X5A3-F1
#
_cell.length_a   1.000
_cell.length_b   1.000
_cell.length_c   1.000
_cell.angle_alpha   90.00
_cell.angle_beta   90.00
_cell.angle_gamma   90.00
#
_symmetry.space_group_name_H-M   'P 1'
#
loop_
_entity.id
_entity.type
_entity.pdbx_description
1 polymer ?
#
loop_
_entity_poly.entity_id
_entity_poly.type
_entity_poly.pdbx_seq_one_letter_code
_entity_poly.pdbx_strand_id
1 'polypeptide(L)'
;MLAQHGVTTSFVTTPHNAARLAKTIHRARKSGLHIHLIEIPFPCQEVGLPPGCENLDSVPARNLIRNFYSAMDKIQQPLEKYLQENGPPPSCIISDKCLSWTSQTAKKFKVPRLVFHGMCCFSLLSSHNVKLYRPHVNVKSDTEPFLIPGMPVRVEIAKNQLPGWGDEEKVGVLVKREQVGNAINMLMDGGEEGEMRRKMSEDLKLLAMSKMENGGSAHVNISVLIEDIKEQSVLDRDPL
;
A
#
# COMPACT_ATOMS: atom_id res chain seq x y z
N MET A 1 -16.46 0.34 -1.80
CA MET A 1 -16.40 1.38 -2.84
C MET A 1 -16.62 0.80 -4.23
N LEU A 2 -15.68 0.04 -4.85
CA LEU A 2 -15.87 -0.51 -6.22
C LEU A 2 -17.13 -1.40 -6.35
N ALA A 3 -17.23 -2.43 -5.52
CA ALA A 3 -18.39 -3.33 -5.51
C ALA A 3 -19.72 -2.63 -5.18
N GLN A 4 -19.68 -1.54 -4.40
CA GLN A 4 -20.89 -0.74 -4.11
C GLN A 4 -21.38 0.02 -5.34
N HIS A 5 -20.51 0.26 -6.31
CA HIS A 5 -20.85 0.87 -7.60
C HIS A 5 -21.10 -0.18 -8.67
N GLY A 6 -21.35 -1.44 -8.31
CA GLY A 6 -21.70 -2.52 -9.25
C GLY A 6 -20.52 -3.12 -10.01
N VAL A 7 -19.27 -2.82 -9.62
CA VAL A 7 -18.08 -3.44 -10.22
C VAL A 7 -17.79 -4.78 -9.54
N THR A 8 -17.81 -5.88 -10.28
CA THR A 8 -17.37 -7.19 -9.78
C THR A 8 -15.92 -7.09 -9.32
N THR A 9 -15.67 -7.36 -8.04
CA THR A 9 -14.35 -7.16 -7.43
C THR A 9 -13.78 -8.50 -6.97
N SER A 10 -12.59 -8.85 -7.46
CA SER A 10 -11.84 -10.02 -7.00
C SER A 10 -10.66 -9.61 -6.14
N PHE A 11 -10.56 -10.18 -4.94
CA PHE A 11 -9.44 -9.97 -4.03
C PHE A 11 -8.49 -11.15 -4.11
N VAL A 12 -7.28 -10.92 -4.62
CA VAL A 12 -6.21 -11.93 -4.69
C VAL A 12 -5.46 -11.92 -3.36
N THR A 13 -5.39 -13.07 -2.71
CA THR A 13 -4.70 -13.22 -1.43
C THR A 13 -4.17 -14.64 -1.25
N THR A 14 -3.60 -14.92 -0.10
CA THR A 14 -3.06 -16.23 0.26
C THR A 14 -3.99 -16.94 1.25
N PRO A 15 -3.96 -18.28 1.38
CA PRO A 15 -4.90 -19.02 2.23
C PRO A 15 -4.92 -18.55 3.70
N HIS A 16 -3.77 -18.24 4.29
CA HIS A 16 -3.71 -17.74 5.66
C HIS A 16 -4.39 -16.37 5.81
N ASN A 17 -4.16 -15.46 4.86
CA ASN A 17 -4.79 -14.13 4.89
C ASN A 17 -6.28 -14.18 4.49
N ALA A 18 -6.67 -15.12 3.63
CA ALA A 18 -8.07 -15.39 3.28
C ALA A 18 -8.90 -15.73 4.52
N ALA A 19 -8.39 -16.61 5.39
CA ALA A 19 -9.04 -16.97 6.65
C ALA A 19 -9.28 -15.73 7.55
N ARG A 20 -8.34 -14.78 7.57
CA ARG A 20 -8.47 -13.51 8.32
C ARG A 20 -9.56 -12.60 7.74
N LEU A 21 -9.73 -12.62 6.42
CA LEU A 21 -10.70 -11.78 5.70
C LEU A 21 -12.10 -12.41 5.60
N ALA A 22 -12.24 -13.71 5.88
CA ALA A 22 -13.46 -14.48 5.66
C ALA A 22 -14.73 -13.81 6.22
N LYS A 23 -14.69 -13.34 7.48
CA LYS A 23 -15.85 -12.67 8.11
C LYS A 23 -16.25 -11.38 7.39
N THR A 24 -15.27 -10.61 6.92
CA THR A 24 -15.50 -9.35 6.19
C THR A 24 -16.06 -9.61 4.80
N ILE A 25 -15.51 -10.58 4.08
CA ILE A 25 -16.01 -10.97 2.75
C ILE A 25 -17.43 -11.54 2.86
N HIS A 26 -17.69 -12.39 3.85
CA HIS A 26 -19.02 -12.95 4.08
C HIS A 26 -20.07 -11.85 4.34
N ARG A 27 -19.75 -10.87 5.19
CA ARG A 27 -20.63 -9.72 5.46
C ARG A 27 -20.89 -8.89 4.20
N ALA A 28 -19.84 -8.64 3.40
CA ALA A 28 -19.97 -7.89 2.16
C ALA A 28 -20.89 -8.60 1.15
N ARG A 29 -20.71 -9.92 0.97
CA ARG A 29 -21.58 -10.74 0.11
C ARG A 29 -23.02 -10.78 0.61
N LYS A 30 -23.24 -10.91 1.93
CA LYS A 30 -24.58 -10.83 2.53
C LYS A 30 -25.27 -9.48 2.27
N SER A 31 -24.49 -8.43 2.07
CA SER A 31 -24.98 -7.09 1.71
C SER A 31 -25.21 -6.91 0.20
N GLY A 32 -25.17 -8.00 -0.58
CA GLY A 32 -25.37 -7.98 -2.04
C GLY A 32 -24.15 -7.56 -2.87
N LEU A 33 -22.98 -7.39 -2.25
CA LEU A 33 -21.78 -6.98 -2.98
C LEU A 33 -21.13 -8.17 -3.70
N HIS A 34 -20.83 -7.99 -5.00
CA HIS A 34 -20.14 -8.97 -5.83
C HIS A 34 -18.62 -8.95 -5.55
N ILE A 35 -18.22 -9.65 -4.47
CA ILE A 35 -16.82 -9.78 -4.07
C ILE A 35 -16.37 -11.25 -4.11
N HIS A 36 -15.34 -11.53 -4.90
CA HIS A 36 -14.72 -12.84 -5.03
C HIS A 36 -13.37 -12.86 -4.29
N LEU A 37 -13.01 -14.02 -3.74
CA LEU A 37 -11.73 -14.23 -3.09
C LEU A 37 -10.98 -15.26 -3.93
N ILE A 38 -9.77 -14.90 -4.38
CA ILE A 38 -8.88 -15.77 -5.14
C ILE A 38 -7.72 -16.10 -4.23
N GLU A 39 -7.58 -17.36 -3.86
CA GLU A 39 -6.53 -17.85 -2.97
C GLU A 39 -5.40 -18.44 -3.80
N ILE A 40 -4.24 -17.80 -3.75
CA ILE A 40 -3.01 -18.26 -4.39
C ILE A 40 -2.07 -18.81 -3.31
N PRO A 41 -1.62 -20.07 -3.41
CA PRO A 41 -0.68 -20.64 -2.44
C PRO A 41 0.58 -19.78 -2.29
N PHE A 42 0.98 -19.50 -1.05
CA PHE A 42 2.17 -18.71 -0.77
C PHE A 42 3.39 -19.63 -0.62
N PRO A 43 4.47 -19.45 -1.40
CA PRO A 43 5.55 -20.42 -1.50
C PRO A 43 6.58 -20.27 -0.36
N CYS A 44 6.14 -20.32 0.92
CA CYS A 44 7.01 -20.14 2.09
C CYS A 44 8.26 -21.03 2.03
N GLN A 45 8.07 -22.33 1.84
CA GLN A 45 9.16 -23.31 1.93
C GLN A 45 10.18 -23.15 0.80
N GLU A 46 9.74 -22.78 -0.40
CA GLU A 46 10.63 -22.58 -1.56
C GLU A 46 11.63 -21.44 -1.35
N VAL A 47 11.29 -20.47 -0.51
CA VAL A 47 12.13 -19.32 -0.21
C VAL A 47 12.75 -19.41 1.19
N GLY A 48 12.62 -20.53 1.89
CA GLY A 48 13.18 -20.69 3.25
C GLY A 48 12.46 -19.90 4.33
N LEU A 49 11.18 -19.55 4.13
CA LEU A 49 10.33 -19.01 5.18
C LEU A 49 9.69 -20.13 6.01
N PRO A 50 9.48 -19.93 7.32
CA PRO A 50 8.70 -20.86 8.12
C PRO A 50 7.26 -21.01 7.60
N PRO A 51 6.63 -22.19 7.78
CA PRO A 51 5.22 -22.39 7.43
C PRO A 51 4.31 -21.35 8.10
N GLY A 52 3.32 -20.85 7.34
CA GLY A 52 2.37 -19.86 7.83
C GLY A 52 2.85 -18.39 7.79
N CYS A 53 4.10 -18.12 7.40
CA CYS A 53 4.62 -16.76 7.21
C CYS A 53 4.11 -16.07 5.93
N GLU A 54 2.80 -16.08 5.69
CA GLU A 54 2.16 -15.47 4.51
C GLU A 54 1.81 -13.99 4.71
N ASN A 55 2.13 -13.44 5.88
CA ASN A 55 1.96 -12.03 6.19
C ASN A 55 3.29 -11.43 6.67
N LEU A 56 3.61 -10.20 6.26
CA LEU A 56 4.86 -9.55 6.65
C LEU A 56 5.00 -9.43 8.18
N ASP A 57 3.89 -9.19 8.90
CA ASP A 57 3.87 -9.10 10.37
C ASP A 57 4.20 -10.42 11.07
N SER A 58 4.05 -11.55 10.36
CA SER A 58 4.35 -12.89 10.89
C SER A 58 5.78 -13.36 10.63
N VAL A 59 6.57 -12.59 9.87
CA VAL A 59 7.97 -12.93 9.57
C VAL A 59 8.81 -12.79 10.84
N PRO A 60 9.45 -13.87 11.34
CA PRO A 60 10.01 -13.88 12.70
C PRO A 60 11.34 -13.12 12.81
N ALA A 61 12.01 -12.84 11.69
CA ALA A 61 13.30 -12.20 11.68
C ALA A 61 13.49 -11.31 10.44
N ARG A 62 14.20 -10.20 10.59
CA ARG A 62 14.39 -9.18 9.54
C ARG A 62 15.12 -9.70 8.31
N ASN A 63 16.12 -10.58 8.51
CA ASN A 63 16.87 -11.20 7.42
C ASN A 63 15.98 -12.06 6.51
N LEU A 64 14.76 -12.41 6.95
CA LEU A 64 13.79 -13.17 6.17
C LEU A 64 12.82 -12.27 5.37
N ILE A 65 12.88 -10.95 5.52
CA ILE A 65 12.02 -10.01 4.76
C ILE A 65 12.29 -10.12 3.25
N ARG A 66 13.55 -10.26 2.85
CA ARG A 66 13.91 -10.51 1.44
C ARG A 66 13.28 -11.80 0.92
N ASN A 67 13.27 -12.85 1.75
CA ASN A 67 12.67 -14.13 1.39
C ASN A 67 11.15 -13.97 1.22
N PHE A 68 10.51 -13.17 2.06
CA PHE A 68 9.10 -12.80 1.91
C PHE A 68 8.80 -12.11 0.57
N TYR A 69 9.60 -11.10 0.19
CA TYR A 69 9.42 -10.45 -1.12
C TYR A 69 9.70 -11.40 -2.29
N SER A 70 10.70 -12.28 -2.17
CA SER A 70 10.96 -13.33 -3.17
C SER A 70 9.75 -14.27 -3.33
N ALA A 71 9.06 -14.62 -2.24
CA ALA A 71 7.82 -15.37 -2.31
C ALA A 71 6.67 -14.57 -2.94
N MET A 72 6.56 -13.27 -2.66
CA MET A 72 5.58 -12.39 -3.31
C MET A 72 5.80 -12.27 -4.82
N ASP A 73 7.06 -12.29 -5.29
CA ASP A 73 7.37 -12.29 -6.72
C ASP A 73 6.95 -13.60 -7.40
N LYS A 74 7.13 -14.74 -6.71
CA LYS A 74 6.71 -16.07 -7.19
C LYS A 74 5.19 -16.23 -7.35
N ILE A 75 4.37 -15.38 -6.72
CA ILE A 75 2.90 -15.37 -6.88
C ILE A 75 2.48 -14.99 -8.31
N GLN A 76 3.34 -14.30 -9.08
CA GLN A 76 3.02 -13.86 -10.42
C GLN A 76 2.51 -15.00 -11.30
N GLN A 77 3.31 -16.07 -11.47
CA GLN A 77 2.96 -17.14 -12.41
C GLN A 77 1.67 -17.88 -12.02
N PRO A 78 1.45 -18.30 -10.75
CA PRO A 78 0.19 -18.87 -10.32
C PRO A 78 -1.03 -17.96 -10.56
N LEU A 79 -0.90 -16.65 -10.31
CA LEU A 79 -1.98 -15.70 -10.59
C LEU A 79 -2.26 -15.60 -12.09
N GLU A 80 -1.22 -15.47 -12.92
CA GLU A 80 -1.39 -15.40 -14.37
C GLU A 80 -2.04 -16.66 -14.93
N LYS A 81 -1.65 -17.84 -14.43
CA LYS A 81 -2.28 -19.11 -14.79
C LYS A 81 -3.76 -19.13 -14.39
N TYR A 82 -4.08 -18.73 -13.16
CA TYR A 82 -5.46 -18.65 -12.69
C TYR A 82 -6.31 -17.74 -13.60
N LEU A 83 -5.80 -16.55 -13.96
CA LEU A 83 -6.50 -15.60 -14.83
C LEU A 83 -6.72 -16.14 -16.25
N GLN A 84 -5.82 -16.98 -16.77
CA GLN A 84 -5.97 -17.62 -18.08
C GLN A 84 -7.04 -18.73 -18.07
N GLU A 85 -7.16 -19.44 -16.95
CA GLU A 85 -8.02 -20.63 -16.84
C GLU A 85 -9.47 -20.29 -16.42
N ASN A 86 -9.70 -19.14 -15.76
CA ASN A 86 -10.97 -18.85 -15.06
C ASN A 86 -11.82 -17.73 -15.69
N GLY A 87 -11.82 -17.64 -17.02
CA GLY A 87 -12.72 -16.76 -17.78
C GLY A 87 -12.02 -15.54 -18.38
N PRO A 88 -12.78 -14.48 -18.73
CA PRO A 88 -12.20 -13.30 -19.35
C PRO A 88 -11.26 -12.57 -18.39
N PRO A 89 -10.23 -11.89 -18.92
CA PRO A 89 -9.33 -11.08 -18.09
C PRO A 89 -10.11 -9.98 -17.35
N PRO A 90 -9.60 -9.53 -16.19
CA PRO A 90 -10.22 -8.42 -15.46
C PRO A 90 -10.09 -7.13 -16.28
N SER A 91 -11.05 -6.21 -16.21
CA SER A 91 -10.92 -4.92 -16.91
C SER A 91 -9.87 -3.97 -16.30
N CYS A 92 -9.37 -4.26 -15.09
CA CYS A 92 -8.33 -3.47 -14.44
C CYS A 92 -7.64 -4.28 -13.33
N ILE A 93 -6.35 -4.05 -13.13
CA ILE A 93 -5.58 -4.56 -11.99
C ILE A 93 -5.28 -3.42 -11.01
N ILE A 94 -5.70 -3.57 -9.76
CA ILE A 94 -5.30 -2.69 -8.66
C ILE A 94 -4.33 -3.46 -7.78
N SER A 95 -3.13 -2.94 -7.61
CA SER A 95 -2.02 -3.67 -6.98
C SER A 95 -1.25 -2.79 -6.01
N ASP A 96 -0.70 -3.40 -4.97
CA ASP A 96 0.26 -2.73 -4.09
C ASP A 96 1.51 -2.27 -4.86
N LYS A 97 2.10 -1.16 -4.42
CA LYS A 97 3.35 -0.60 -4.97
C LYS A 97 4.51 -1.59 -4.92
N CYS A 98 4.61 -2.41 -3.88
CA CYS A 98 5.70 -3.37 -3.72
C CYS A 98 5.63 -4.52 -4.74
N LEU A 99 4.50 -4.74 -5.39
CA LEU A 99 4.31 -5.80 -6.39
C LEU A 99 4.62 -5.28 -7.79
N SER A 100 5.89 -4.99 -8.05
CA SER A 100 6.34 -4.41 -9.32
C SER A 100 5.95 -5.28 -10.53
N TRP A 101 6.01 -6.61 -10.38
CA TRP A 101 5.68 -7.60 -11.42
C TRP A 101 4.24 -7.48 -11.95
N THR A 102 3.29 -6.96 -11.18
CA THR A 102 1.90 -6.78 -11.65
C THR A 102 1.79 -5.81 -12.83
N SER A 103 2.82 -5.00 -13.11
CA SER A 103 2.91 -4.18 -14.34
C SER A 103 3.07 -5.07 -15.57
N GLN A 104 3.91 -6.10 -15.45
CA GLN A 104 4.13 -7.06 -16.53
C GLN A 104 2.88 -7.92 -16.75
N THR A 105 2.24 -8.37 -15.67
CA THR A 105 0.96 -9.07 -15.74
C THR A 105 -0.12 -8.21 -16.41
N ALA A 106 -0.29 -6.95 -16.00
CA ALA A 106 -1.27 -6.06 -16.62
C ALA A 106 -1.02 -5.86 -18.13
N LYS A 107 0.25 -5.67 -18.53
CA LYS A 107 0.64 -5.62 -19.96
C LYS A 107 0.31 -6.91 -20.70
N LYS A 108 0.59 -8.08 -20.09
CA LYS A 108 0.33 -9.40 -20.69
C LYS A 108 -1.16 -9.60 -20.98
N PHE A 109 -2.03 -9.19 -20.07
CA PHE A 109 -3.48 -9.27 -20.24
C PHE A 109 -4.08 -8.05 -20.95
N LYS A 110 -3.25 -7.06 -21.32
CA LYS A 110 -3.65 -5.81 -21.99
C LYS A 110 -4.67 -4.98 -21.21
N VAL A 111 -4.49 -4.92 -19.89
CA VAL A 111 -5.41 -4.21 -18.97
C VAL A 111 -4.67 -3.09 -18.25
N PRO A 112 -5.35 -2.00 -17.85
CA PRO A 112 -4.73 -0.96 -17.04
C PRO A 112 -4.29 -1.50 -15.67
N ARG A 113 -3.24 -0.88 -15.13
CA ARG A 113 -2.76 -1.10 -13.76
C ARG A 113 -2.85 0.19 -12.96
N LEU A 114 -3.50 0.11 -11.80
CA LEU A 114 -3.51 1.15 -10.78
C LEU A 114 -2.64 0.74 -9.59
N VAL A 115 -1.77 1.64 -9.16
CA VAL A 115 -0.86 1.39 -8.02
C VAL A 115 -1.48 1.96 -6.74
N PHE A 116 -1.76 1.09 -5.79
CA PHE A 116 -2.17 1.45 -4.45
C PHE A 116 -0.95 1.53 -3.52
N HIS A 117 -0.75 2.67 -2.87
CA HIS A 117 0.41 2.93 -2.02
C HIS A 117 0.16 2.70 -0.53
N GLY A 118 -1.09 2.71 -0.07
CA GLY A 118 -1.45 2.62 1.36
C GLY A 118 -0.99 3.80 2.25
N MET A 119 -0.15 4.70 1.72
CA MET A 119 0.42 5.86 2.43
C MET A 119 -0.36 7.14 2.12
N CYS A 120 -0.40 8.07 3.08
CA CYS A 120 -0.97 9.40 2.86
C CYS A 120 -0.08 10.25 1.94
N CYS A 121 -0.66 11.31 1.36
CA CYS A 121 0.05 12.23 0.45
C CYS A 121 1.29 12.87 1.10
N PHE A 122 1.22 13.18 2.40
CA PHE A 122 2.36 13.70 3.14
C PHE A 122 3.55 12.73 3.13
N SER A 123 3.32 11.45 3.46
CA SER A 123 4.36 10.42 3.47
C SER A 123 4.93 10.16 2.07
N LEU A 124 4.08 10.19 1.05
CA LEU A 124 4.48 10.04 -0.35
C LEU A 124 5.37 11.19 -0.81
N LEU A 125 4.95 12.44 -0.57
CA LEU A 125 5.70 13.64 -0.93
C LEU A 125 7.03 13.70 -0.16
N SER A 126 7.00 13.43 1.15
CA SER A 126 8.20 13.39 1.99
C SER A 126 9.20 12.36 1.46
N SER A 127 8.72 11.15 1.17
CA SER A 127 9.56 10.09 0.60
C SER A 127 10.11 10.46 -0.78
N HIS A 128 9.30 11.08 -1.63
CA HIS A 128 9.73 11.53 -2.95
C HIS A 128 10.82 12.60 -2.85
N ASN A 129 10.61 13.64 -2.04
CA ASN A 129 11.55 14.75 -1.89
C ASN A 129 12.87 14.30 -1.27
N VAL A 130 12.84 13.40 -0.28
CA VAL A 130 14.09 12.86 0.27
C VAL A 130 14.84 12.00 -0.75
N LYS A 131 14.16 11.28 -1.66
CA LYS A 131 14.81 10.55 -2.77
C LYS A 131 15.39 11.50 -3.82
N LEU A 132 14.65 12.53 -4.18
CA LEU A 132 14.99 13.48 -5.23
C LEU A 132 16.17 14.36 -4.82
N TYR A 133 16.08 15.00 -3.65
CA TYR A 133 17.07 15.98 -3.19
C TYR A 133 18.19 15.39 -2.34
N ARG A 134 18.02 14.15 -1.85
CA ARG A 134 19.02 13.41 -1.06
C ARG A 134 19.62 14.19 0.13
N PRO A 135 18.83 14.94 0.92
CA PRO A 135 19.36 15.78 2.01
C PRO A 135 20.12 14.99 3.10
N HIS A 136 19.76 13.71 3.26
CA HIS A 136 20.37 12.77 4.20
C HIS A 136 21.81 12.34 3.85
N VAL A 137 22.33 12.69 2.68
CA VAL A 137 23.70 12.28 2.28
C VAL A 137 24.77 13.13 2.98
N ASN A 138 24.45 14.38 3.33
CA ASN A 138 25.42 15.34 3.85
C ASN A 138 25.38 15.49 5.38
N VAL A 139 24.60 14.66 6.10
CA VAL A 139 24.60 14.66 7.56
C VAL A 139 25.78 13.87 8.12
N LYS A 140 26.31 14.32 9.27
CA LYS A 140 27.48 13.77 9.95
C LYS A 140 27.16 12.52 10.76
N SER A 141 25.89 12.30 11.13
CA SER A 141 25.46 11.11 11.88
C SER A 141 24.06 10.65 11.48
N ASP A 142 23.73 9.40 11.84
CA ASP A 142 22.40 8.85 11.57
C ASP A 142 21.27 9.48 12.42
N THR A 143 21.64 10.22 13.48
CA THR A 143 20.71 10.92 14.39
C THR A 143 20.61 12.42 14.12
N GLU A 144 21.50 12.99 13.29
CA GLU A 144 21.45 14.41 12.93
C GLU A 144 20.21 14.69 12.06
N PRO A 145 19.31 15.59 12.50
CA PRO A 145 18.13 15.96 11.72
C PRO A 145 18.53 16.75 10.47
N PHE A 146 17.79 16.54 9.38
CA PHE A 146 17.84 17.35 8.19
C PHE A 146 16.43 17.75 7.74
N LEU A 147 16.34 18.91 7.09
CA LEU A 147 15.10 19.40 6.50
C LEU A 147 14.73 18.56 5.27
N ILE A 148 13.45 18.20 5.12
CA ILE A 148 12.91 17.67 3.87
C ILE A 148 12.58 18.86 2.94
N PRO A 149 13.28 19.03 1.81
CA PRO A 149 13.01 20.13 0.88
C PRO A 149 11.63 20.00 0.23
N GLY A 150 11.05 21.10 -0.23
CA GLY A 150 9.80 21.09 -1.03
C GLY A 150 8.53 20.71 -0.26
N MET A 151 8.58 20.68 1.08
CA MET A 151 7.39 20.49 1.91
C MET A 151 6.68 21.83 2.16
N PRO A 152 5.33 21.84 2.24
CA PRO A 152 4.57 23.07 2.54
C PRO A 152 4.74 23.54 3.99
N VAL A 153 5.21 22.65 4.87
CA VAL A 153 5.54 22.93 6.27
C VAL A 153 6.96 22.46 6.54
N ARG A 154 7.62 23.07 7.53
CA ARG A 154 8.97 22.67 7.95
C ARG A 154 8.91 21.27 8.56
N VAL A 155 9.55 20.29 7.91
CA VAL A 155 9.66 18.91 8.38
C VAL A 155 11.13 18.54 8.48
N GLU A 156 11.54 18.10 9.66
CA GLU A 156 12.90 17.61 9.91
C GLU A 156 12.86 16.16 10.36
N ILE A 157 13.75 15.35 9.81
CA ILE A 157 13.90 13.94 10.15
C ILE A 157 15.37 13.57 10.17
N ALA A 158 15.72 12.54 10.94
CA ALA A 158 17.05 11.95 10.95
C ALA A 158 17.13 10.74 10.01
N LYS A 159 18.34 10.37 9.61
CA LYS A 159 18.57 9.27 8.66
C LYS A 159 18.10 7.92 9.19
N ASN A 160 18.20 7.68 10.50
CA ASN A 160 17.66 6.48 11.14
C ASN A 160 16.11 6.42 11.15
N GLN A 161 15.41 7.51 10.83
CA GLN A 161 13.94 7.53 10.71
C GLN A 161 13.47 7.25 9.27
N LEU A 162 14.38 7.17 8.30
CA LEU A 162 14.02 6.90 6.92
C LEU A 162 13.60 5.44 6.71
N PRO A 163 12.55 5.17 5.92
CA PRO A 163 12.27 3.79 5.52
C PRO A 163 13.48 3.27 4.72
N GLY A 164 14.00 2.09 5.09
CA GLY A 164 15.19 1.50 4.45
C GLY A 164 15.00 1.43 2.94
N TRP A 165 15.77 2.22 2.20
CA TRP A 165 15.72 2.24 0.74
C TRP A 165 16.83 1.38 0.18
N GLY A 166 16.47 0.25 -0.44
CA GLY A 166 17.34 -0.46 -1.39
C GLY A 166 18.42 -1.37 -0.81
N ASP A 167 18.78 -1.25 0.48
CA ASP A 167 19.78 -2.11 1.14
C ASP A 167 19.20 -2.72 2.44
N GLU A 168 18.19 -3.59 2.31
CA GLU A 168 17.55 -4.26 3.45
C GLU A 168 18.52 -5.12 4.29
N GLU A 169 19.67 -5.53 3.72
CA GLU A 169 20.73 -6.27 4.43
C GLU A 169 21.55 -5.42 5.41
N LYS A 170 21.63 -4.10 5.22
CA LYS A 170 22.47 -3.22 6.05
C LYS A 170 21.72 -2.53 7.19
N VAL A 171 20.39 -2.50 7.12
CA VAL A 171 19.60 -1.67 8.03
C VAL A 171 19.02 -2.51 9.18
N GLY A 172 19.86 -2.71 10.19
CA GLY A 172 19.42 -3.08 11.54
C GLY A 172 18.38 -2.09 12.08
N VAL A 173 17.58 -2.51 13.07
CA VAL A 173 16.48 -1.76 13.73
C VAL A 173 16.42 -0.25 13.42
N LEU A 174 15.61 0.14 12.43
CA LEU A 174 15.37 1.56 12.10
C LEU A 174 14.73 2.33 13.26
N VAL A 175 13.83 1.69 14.01
CA VAL A 175 13.13 2.37 15.11
C VAL A 175 13.07 1.45 16.33
N LYS A 176 13.81 1.81 17.38
CA LYS A 176 13.75 1.17 18.70
C LYS A 176 12.45 1.56 19.41
N ARG A 177 11.95 0.70 20.32
CA ARG A 177 10.77 0.98 21.16
C ARG A 177 10.87 2.34 21.87
N GLU A 178 12.07 2.70 22.32
CA GLU A 178 12.35 3.99 22.93
C GLU A 178 12.11 5.16 21.97
N GLN A 179 12.54 5.05 20.71
CA GLN A 179 12.28 6.09 19.70
C GLN A 179 10.79 6.22 19.40
N VAL A 180 10.05 5.11 19.38
CA VAL A 180 8.58 5.14 19.29
C VAL A 180 7.98 5.85 20.51
N GLY A 181 8.44 5.53 21.72
CA GLY A 181 8.00 6.17 22.95
C GLY A 181 8.26 7.68 22.96
N ASN A 182 9.46 8.11 22.55
CA ASN A 182 9.83 9.51 22.44
C ASN A 182 8.96 10.25 21.40
N ALA A 183 8.73 9.63 20.23
CA ALA A 183 7.85 10.20 19.22
C ALA A 183 6.40 10.36 19.72
N ILE A 184 5.89 9.37 20.46
CA ILE A 184 4.57 9.45 21.10
C ILE A 184 4.56 10.59 22.13
N ASN A 185 5.56 10.68 23.00
CA ASN A 185 5.62 11.74 24.01
C ASN A 185 5.69 13.13 23.37
N MET A 186 6.49 13.33 22.32
CA MET A 186 6.53 14.60 21.57
C MET A 186 5.18 14.97 20.93
N LEU A 187 4.41 13.97 20.48
CA LEU A 187 3.08 14.17 19.90
C LEU A 187 2.02 14.46 20.98
N MET A 188 2.15 13.80 22.13
CA MET A 188 1.20 13.86 23.25
C MET A 188 1.54 14.93 24.29
N ASP A 189 2.67 15.63 24.13
CA ASP A 189 3.12 16.65 25.06
C ASP A 189 2.08 17.78 25.22
N GLY A 190 1.94 18.27 26.46
CA GLY A 190 0.98 19.31 26.82
C GLY A 190 1.48 20.73 26.53
N GLY A 191 2.72 20.90 26.07
CA GLY A 191 3.26 22.21 25.73
C GLY A 191 2.66 22.81 24.45
N GLU A 192 2.92 24.11 24.23
CA GLU A 192 2.42 24.88 23.08
C GLU A 192 2.72 24.21 21.74
N GLU A 193 3.92 23.64 21.57
CA GLU A 193 4.26 22.91 20.35
C GLU A 193 3.39 21.66 20.14
N GLY A 194 3.11 20.91 21.21
CA GLY A 194 2.24 19.74 21.15
C GLY A 194 0.80 20.12 20.80
N GLU A 195 0.30 21.21 21.37
CA GLU A 195 -1.01 21.77 21.02
C GLU A 195 -1.08 22.23 19.56
N MET A 196 -0.07 22.95 19.07
CA MET A 196 0.02 23.36 17.66
C MET A 196 0.01 22.16 16.72
N ARG A 197 0.77 21.10 17.04
CA ARG A 197 0.79 19.85 16.26
C ARG A 197 -0.59 19.18 16.24
N ARG A 198 -1.30 19.10 17.37
CA ARG A 198 -2.65 18.53 17.45
C ARG A 198 -3.67 19.33 16.64
N LYS A 199 -3.65 20.66 16.77
CA LYS A 199 -4.54 21.55 16.01
C LYS A 199 -4.33 21.39 14.50
N MET A 200 -3.08 21.41 14.05
CA MET A 200 -2.73 21.18 12.65
C MET A 200 -3.20 19.79 12.18
N SER A 201 -3.03 18.74 12.99
CA SER A 201 -3.49 17.39 12.66
C SER A 201 -5.02 17.34 12.50
N GLU A 202 -5.78 18.03 13.35
CA GLU A 202 -7.24 18.09 13.24
C GLU A 202 -7.69 18.92 12.02
N ASP A 203 -7.06 20.08 11.76
CA ASP A 203 -7.36 20.89 10.58
C ASP A 203 -7.12 20.09 9.27
N LEU A 204 -6.00 19.37 9.20
CA LEU A 204 -5.68 18.48 8.08
C LEU A 204 -6.66 17.32 7.95
N LYS A 205 -7.11 16.74 9.06
CA LYS A 205 -8.10 15.66 9.08
C LYS A 205 -9.45 16.15 8.54
N LEU A 206 -9.94 17.29 9.01
CA LEU A 206 -11.18 17.89 8.52
C LEU A 206 -11.10 18.21 7.03
N LEU A 207 -9.98 18.78 6.58
CA LEU A 207 -9.75 19.05 5.17
C LEU A 207 -9.77 17.76 4.34
N ALA A 208 -9.10 16.70 4.80
CA ALA A 208 -9.06 15.41 4.12
C ALA A 208 -10.45 14.77 4.03
N MET A 209 -11.24 14.83 5.12
CA MET A 209 -12.63 14.35 5.13
C MET A 209 -13.50 15.10 4.11
N SER A 210 -13.40 16.43 4.06
CA SER A 210 -14.10 17.25 3.08
C SER A 210 -13.75 16.89 1.63
N LYS A 211 -12.50 16.50 1.34
CA LYS A 211 -12.12 16.03 -0.02
C LYS A 211 -12.73 14.68 -0.38
N MET A 212 -13.13 13.87 0.60
CA MET A 212 -13.75 12.55 0.40
C MET A 212 -15.28 12.58 0.35
N GLU A 213 -15.91 13.65 0.81
CA GLU A 213 -17.37 13.85 0.74
C GLU A 213 -17.84 13.98 -0.71
N ASN A 214 -19.15 13.79 -0.94
CA ASN A 214 -19.74 13.91 -2.27
C ASN A 214 -19.43 15.29 -2.90
N GLY A 215 -18.83 15.27 -4.09
CA GLY A 215 -18.37 16.48 -4.78
C GLY A 215 -16.97 16.97 -4.36
N GLY A 216 -16.37 16.36 -3.34
CA GLY A 216 -14.97 16.56 -2.98
C GLY A 216 -14.03 16.01 -4.06
N SER A 217 -12.81 16.57 -4.17
CA SER A 217 -11.89 16.22 -5.26
C SER A 217 -11.47 14.74 -5.26
N ALA A 218 -11.29 14.12 -4.08
CA ALA A 218 -10.94 12.70 -4.01
C ALA A 218 -12.14 11.83 -4.39
N HIS A 219 -13.35 12.22 -3.99
CA HIS A 219 -14.59 11.57 -4.41
C HIS A 219 -14.78 11.63 -5.93
N VAL A 220 -14.64 12.81 -6.53
CA VAL A 220 -14.80 12.99 -7.99
C VAL A 220 -13.76 12.15 -8.75
N ASN A 221 -12.48 12.22 -8.37
CA ASN A 221 -11.43 11.46 -9.03
C ASN A 221 -11.68 9.95 -8.97
N ILE A 222 -12.18 9.44 -7.85
CA ILE A 222 -12.46 8.00 -7.74
C ILE A 222 -13.74 7.59 -8.48
N SER A 223 -14.75 8.47 -8.57
CA SER A 223 -15.95 8.24 -9.37
C SER A 223 -15.60 8.15 -10.86
N VAL A 224 -14.83 9.11 -11.39
CA VAL A 224 -14.36 9.10 -12.78
C VAL A 224 -13.56 7.83 -13.06
N LEU A 225 -12.67 7.44 -12.15
CA LEU A 225 -11.91 6.20 -12.30
C LEU A 225 -12.81 4.95 -12.35
N ILE A 226 -13.87 4.92 -11.54
CA ILE A 226 -14.84 3.81 -11.55
C ILE A 226 -15.59 3.77 -12.88
N GLU A 227 -15.96 4.92 -13.43
CA GLU A 227 -16.59 5.04 -14.75
C GLU A 227 -15.66 4.54 -15.85
N ASP A 228 -14.40 4.97 -15.87
CA ASP A 228 -13.39 4.50 -16.83
C ASP A 228 -13.21 2.96 -16.77
N ILE A 229 -13.15 2.38 -15.57
CA ILE A 229 -13.04 0.92 -15.38
C ILE A 229 -14.27 0.19 -15.92
N LYS A 230 -15.46 0.78 -15.78
CA LYS A 230 -16.71 0.20 -16.30
C LYS A 230 -16.76 0.27 -17.81
N GLU A 231 -16.40 1.39 -18.42
CA GLU A 231 -16.41 1.57 -19.87
C GLU A 231 -15.47 0.58 -20.57
N GLN A 232 -14.27 0.40 -20.02
CA GLN A 232 -13.33 -0.61 -20.54
C GLN A 232 -13.89 -2.03 -20.47
N SER A 233 -14.71 -2.34 -19.45
CA SER A 233 -15.37 -3.65 -19.35
C SER A 233 -16.53 -3.88 -20.34
N VAL A 234 -17.02 -2.80 -20.97
CA VAL A 234 -18.07 -2.84 -21.99
C VAL A 234 -17.45 -2.94 -23.38
N LEU A 235 -16.39 -2.17 -23.66
CA LEU A 235 -15.70 -2.18 -24.95
C LEU A 235 -15.08 -3.54 -25.31
N ASP A 236 -14.67 -4.33 -24.32
CA ASP A 236 -14.14 -5.68 -24.52
C ASP A 236 -15.23 -6.76 -24.79
N ARG A 237 -16.53 -6.41 -24.71
CA ARG A 237 -17.65 -7.36 -24.92
C ARG A 237 -18.32 -7.28 -26.29
N ASP A 238 -18.01 -6.28 -27.10
CA ASP A 238 -18.51 -6.16 -28.47
C ASP A 238 -17.39 -6.49 -29.47
N PRO A 239 -17.28 -7.75 -29.93
CA PRO A 239 -16.48 -8.04 -31.11
C PRO A 239 -17.24 -7.57 -32.34
N LEU A 240 -16.66 -6.63 -33.10
CA LEU A 240 -16.99 -6.42 -34.51
C LEU A 240 -16.78 -7.70 -35.32
#